data_AF-A0AAU1QEU7-F1
#
_entry.id   AF-A0AAU1QEU7-F1
#
_cell.length_a   1.000
_cell.length_b   1.000
_cell.length_c   1.000
_cell.angle_alpha   90.00
_cell.angle_beta   90.00
_cell.angle_gamma   90.00
#
_symmetry.space_group_name_H-M   'P 1'
#
loop_
_entity.id
_entity.type
_entity.pdbx_description
1 polymer ?
#
loop_
_entity_poly.entity_id
_entity_poly.type
_entity_poly.pdbx_seq_one_letter_code
_entity_poly.pdbx_strand_id
1 'polypeptide(L)'
;MDMVDMVEFDGNELHLARELIARGEMALITHPPSGERTSSRWSWPRDVAESIGECAVVPLSCLNGTAFQQYPLVAGPKESIRFLSATADPLPPEPFPYESEALRTHYRAFRELWLSAPDPEPEISFYEGKGGLRVVAFYMQLGERLAQLHSKDILHGDAHMDNWGVIDATVVVGDNHAVFLFCTPSPAQCATDIHPLLPTLDATKWRDFKLGYVGTWNKGQRVIDQIQLSDRTGWAMAFRTKRYADSMELIRHQLQTETDGGLRVMLLANLALAAGCAGLHDEAMRHHAEAVELAGTQAPHAVGSLGSTVLGVLRIQQGDRAGALAAYEGVFPDPERLVARLGAKDAQIPIMNL
;
A
#
# COMPACT_ATOMS: atom_id res chain seq x y z
N MET A 1 -18.07 -9.00 33.41
CA MET A 1 -17.43 -7.93 32.63
C MET A 1 -16.00 -8.37 32.50
N ASP A 2 -15.67 -8.95 31.35
CA ASP A 2 -14.32 -9.46 31.13
C ASP A 2 -13.34 -8.30 31.20
N MET A 3 -12.23 -8.51 31.89
CA MET A 3 -11.19 -7.50 32.06
C MET A 3 -10.59 -7.27 30.68
N VAL A 4 -10.63 -6.03 30.18
CA VAL A 4 -9.92 -5.73 28.95
C VAL A 4 -8.45 -5.56 29.30
N ASP A 5 -7.64 -6.53 28.89
CA ASP A 5 -6.18 -6.41 28.99
C ASP A 5 -5.74 -5.31 28.02
N MET A 6 -5.07 -4.28 28.57
CA MET A 6 -4.43 -3.22 27.80
C MET A 6 -2.93 -3.35 27.98
N VAL A 7 -2.19 -3.26 26.88
CA VAL A 7 -0.73 -3.19 26.92
C VAL A 7 -0.31 -1.74 26.97
N GLU A 8 0.58 -1.42 27.90
CA GLU A 8 1.12 -0.06 28.08
C GLU A 8 2.27 0.19 27.11
N PHE A 9 2.28 1.39 26.52
CA PHE A 9 3.36 1.89 25.68
C PHE A 9 3.74 3.31 26.07
N ASP A 10 5.00 3.65 25.86
CA ASP A 10 5.46 5.03 25.83
C ASP A 10 5.09 5.69 24.49
N GLY A 11 4.99 7.03 24.47
CA GLY A 11 4.68 7.78 23.25
C GLY A 11 5.73 7.62 22.12
N ASN A 12 6.93 7.15 22.42
CA ASN A 12 7.94 6.83 21.39
C ASN A 12 7.74 5.43 20.77
N GLU A 13 6.83 4.62 21.32
CA GLU A 13 6.59 3.23 20.94
C GLU A 13 5.31 3.07 20.11
N LEU A 14 4.80 4.15 19.50
CA LEU A 14 3.56 4.10 18.71
C LEU A 14 3.60 3.11 17.55
N HIS A 15 4.78 2.77 17.04
CA HIS A 15 4.93 1.71 16.03
C HIS A 15 4.59 0.32 16.58
N LEU A 16 4.86 0.03 17.86
CA LEU A 16 4.46 -1.20 18.52
C LEU A 16 2.97 -1.19 18.85
N ALA A 17 2.43 -0.05 19.28
CA ALA A 17 0.99 0.12 19.48
C ALA A 17 0.21 -0.13 18.18
N ARG A 18 0.72 0.34 17.03
CA ARG A 18 0.16 0.04 15.69
C ARG A 18 0.09 -1.47 15.43
N GLU A 19 1.16 -2.22 15.70
CA GLU A 19 1.18 -3.67 15.49
C GLU A 19 0.16 -4.39 16.38
N LEU A 20 0.03 -3.95 17.63
CA LEU A 20 -0.95 -4.47 18.57
C LEU A 20 -2.39 -4.20 18.10
N ILE A 21 -2.69 -2.95 17.75
CA ILE A 21 -4.02 -2.52 17.33
C ILE A 21 -4.44 -3.19 16.01
N ALA A 22 -3.49 -3.44 15.10
CA ALA A 22 -3.75 -4.20 13.88
C ALA A 22 -4.21 -5.65 14.14
N ARG A 23 -3.99 -6.20 15.33
CA ARG A 23 -4.53 -7.50 15.78
C ARG A 23 -5.91 -7.40 16.45
N GLY A 24 -6.48 -6.19 16.52
CA GLY A 24 -7.76 -5.93 17.17
C GLY A 24 -7.66 -5.66 18.68
N GLU A 25 -6.45 -5.49 19.20
CA GLU A 25 -6.19 -5.28 20.63
C GLU A 25 -6.15 -3.77 20.98
N MET A 26 -6.22 -3.44 22.28
CA MET A 26 -6.15 -2.06 22.77
C MET A 26 -4.80 -1.75 23.44
N ALA A 27 -4.38 -0.50 23.32
CA ALA A 27 -3.13 0.03 23.86
C ALA A 27 -3.40 1.22 24.79
N LEU A 28 -2.63 1.30 25.88
CA LEU A 28 -2.59 2.48 26.75
C LEU A 28 -1.29 3.25 26.48
N ILE A 29 -1.39 4.43 25.87
CA ILE A 29 -0.23 5.31 25.64
C ILE A 29 -0.07 6.21 26.86
N THR A 30 0.99 5.98 27.63
CA THR A 30 1.14 6.55 28.98
C THR A 30 1.74 7.95 28.99
N HIS A 31 2.57 8.28 27.99
CA HIS A 31 3.32 9.54 27.91
C HIS A 31 3.34 10.08 26.47
N PRO A 32 3.56 11.40 26.28
CA PRO A 32 3.75 11.96 24.96
C PRO A 32 5.03 11.47 24.26
N PRO A 33 5.00 11.36 22.91
CA PRO A 33 6.20 11.17 22.11
C PRO A 33 7.23 12.26 22.43
N SER A 34 8.51 11.87 22.46
CA SER A 34 9.60 12.82 22.67
C SER A 34 9.84 13.67 21.42
N GLY A 35 10.16 14.95 21.62
CA GLY A 35 10.35 15.92 20.55
C GLY A 35 9.07 16.69 20.25
N GLU A 36 8.96 17.91 20.81
CA GLU A 36 7.87 18.84 20.54
C GLU A 36 7.83 19.21 19.04
N ARG A 37 7.04 18.47 18.27
CA ARG A 37 6.44 18.97 17.03
C ARG A 37 4.98 19.25 17.32
N THR A 38 4.70 20.12 18.28
CA THR A 38 3.32 20.37 18.68
C THR A 38 2.62 21.18 17.59
N SER A 39 1.81 20.49 16.81
CA SER A 39 0.54 21.06 16.36
C SER A 39 -0.24 21.56 17.59
N SER A 40 -1.29 22.37 17.39
CA SER A 40 -2.06 22.96 18.49
C SER A 40 -2.42 21.96 19.60
N ARG A 41 -2.62 22.44 20.84
CA ARG A 41 -2.99 21.61 22.01
C ARG A 41 -4.24 20.72 21.79
N TRP A 42 -4.98 20.94 20.70
CA TRP A 42 -6.20 20.23 20.32
C TRP A 42 -6.03 19.21 19.20
N SER A 43 -4.95 19.27 18.42
CA SER A 43 -4.70 18.37 17.29
C SER A 43 -3.86 17.14 17.66
N TRP A 44 -3.21 17.15 18.82
CA TRP A 44 -2.27 16.09 19.18
C TRP A 44 -2.88 14.67 19.29
N PRO A 45 -4.12 14.41 19.78
CA PRO A 45 -4.63 13.04 19.81
C PRO A 45 -4.93 12.56 18.39
N ARG A 46 -5.34 13.49 17.50
CA ARG A 46 -5.45 13.19 16.07
C ARG A 46 -4.09 12.80 15.51
N ASP A 47 -3.02 13.56 15.79
CA ASP A 47 -1.67 13.21 15.31
C ASP A 47 -1.19 11.85 15.84
N VAL A 48 -1.57 11.46 17.07
CA VAL A 48 -1.31 10.11 17.59
C VAL A 48 -2.14 9.06 16.83
N ALA A 49 -3.44 9.30 16.61
CA ALA A 49 -4.29 8.41 15.83
C ALA A 49 -3.75 8.22 14.40
N GLU A 50 -3.34 9.32 13.75
CA GLU A 50 -2.69 9.30 12.44
C GLU A 50 -1.31 8.66 12.50
N SER A 51 -0.57 8.77 13.59
CA SER A 51 0.72 8.07 13.73
C SER A 51 0.52 6.58 13.88
N ILE A 52 -0.52 6.12 14.57
CA ILE A 52 -0.84 4.70 14.71
C ILE A 52 -1.41 4.17 13.39
N GLY A 53 -2.43 4.81 12.82
CA GLY A 53 -3.14 4.38 11.60
C GLY A 53 -4.22 3.32 11.86
N GLU A 54 -5.30 3.36 11.06
CA GLU A 54 -6.51 2.51 11.20
C GLU A 54 -7.00 2.34 12.65
N CYS A 55 -7.02 3.44 13.40
CA CYS A 55 -7.38 3.39 14.81
C CYS A 55 -8.23 4.61 15.21
N ALA A 56 -8.69 4.57 16.46
CA ALA A 56 -9.12 5.76 17.16
C ALA A 56 -8.37 5.87 18.49
N VAL A 57 -8.32 7.08 19.02
CA VAL A 57 -7.76 7.36 20.34
C VAL A 57 -8.70 8.23 21.16
N VAL A 58 -8.67 8.03 22.47
CA VAL A 58 -9.44 8.79 23.45
C VAL A 58 -8.58 9.02 24.69
N PRO A 59 -8.50 10.25 25.23
CA PRO A 59 -7.88 10.47 26.52
C PRO A 59 -8.62 9.73 27.62
N LEU A 60 -7.90 9.00 28.48
CA LEU A 60 -8.49 8.21 29.55
C LEU A 60 -9.33 9.07 30.51
N SER A 61 -8.94 10.33 30.71
CA SER A 61 -9.70 11.30 31.51
C SER A 61 -11.12 11.55 30.97
N CYS A 62 -11.33 11.40 29.66
CA CYS A 62 -12.65 11.56 29.05
C CYS A 62 -13.57 10.38 29.38
N LEU A 63 -13.00 9.19 29.60
CA LEU A 63 -13.76 7.97 29.90
C LEU A 63 -14.18 7.89 31.38
N ASN A 64 -13.50 8.61 32.27
CA ASN A 64 -13.75 8.56 33.72
C ASN A 64 -14.39 9.85 34.28
N GLY A 65 -14.80 10.79 33.42
CA GLY A 65 -15.46 12.05 33.83
C GLY A 65 -14.55 13.03 34.57
N THR A 66 -13.23 12.88 34.47
CA THR A 66 -12.27 13.80 35.11
C THR A 66 -11.95 14.99 34.20
N ALA A 67 -11.33 16.02 34.77
CA ALA A 67 -10.85 17.16 33.98
C ALA A 67 -9.94 16.67 32.85
N PHE A 68 -10.13 17.21 31.64
CA PHE A 68 -9.39 16.81 30.46
C PHE A 68 -7.87 16.82 30.70
N GLN A 69 -7.28 15.63 30.73
CA GLN A 69 -5.84 15.42 30.69
C GLN A 69 -5.49 14.92 29.29
N GLN A 70 -4.32 15.31 28.80
CA GLN A 70 -3.86 14.85 27.51
C GLN A 70 -3.53 13.35 27.58
N TYR A 71 -2.76 12.94 28.58
CA TYR A 71 -2.36 11.56 28.79
C TYR A 71 -2.91 11.00 30.10
N PRO A 72 -3.09 9.67 30.20
CA PRO A 72 -2.82 8.67 29.16
C PRO A 72 -3.91 8.60 28.08
N LEU A 73 -3.57 8.10 26.88
CA LEU A 73 -4.54 7.78 25.82
C LEU A 73 -4.87 6.29 25.81
N VAL A 74 -6.13 5.98 25.56
CA VAL A 74 -6.55 4.65 25.12
C VAL A 74 -6.63 4.68 23.59
N ALA A 75 -5.91 3.77 22.94
CA ALA A 75 -5.91 3.59 21.49
C ALA A 75 -6.38 2.18 21.13
N GLY A 76 -7.11 2.03 20.03
CA GLY A 76 -7.68 0.75 19.65
C GLY A 76 -8.43 0.78 18.31
N PRO A 77 -9.06 -0.34 17.93
CA PRO A 77 -9.97 -0.38 16.79
C PRO A 77 -11.07 0.69 16.93
N LYS A 78 -11.42 1.34 15.82
CA LYS A 78 -12.35 2.49 15.81
C LYS A 78 -13.68 2.15 16.50
N GLU A 79 -14.21 0.97 16.24
CA GLU A 79 -15.47 0.48 16.81
C GLU A 79 -15.37 0.31 18.34
N SER A 80 -14.25 -0.22 18.83
CA SER A 80 -14.01 -0.42 20.26
C SER A 80 -13.89 0.91 21.00
N ILE A 81 -13.17 1.87 20.43
CA ILE A 81 -13.04 3.20 21.03
C ILE A 81 -14.36 3.97 20.95
N ARG A 82 -15.11 3.90 19.85
CA ARG A 82 -16.47 4.48 19.79
C ARG A 82 -17.37 3.91 20.88
N PHE A 83 -17.30 2.59 21.10
CA PHE A 83 -18.06 1.94 22.17
C PHE A 83 -17.66 2.45 23.56
N LEU A 84 -16.36 2.58 23.85
CA LEU A 84 -15.88 3.15 25.13
C LEU A 84 -16.29 4.62 25.28
N SER A 85 -16.16 5.40 24.21
CA SER A 85 -16.50 6.82 24.21
C SER A 85 -17.99 7.09 24.35
N ALA A 86 -18.86 6.12 24.01
CA ALA A 86 -20.30 6.25 24.19
C ALA A 86 -20.72 6.36 25.67
N THR A 87 -19.84 6.00 26.61
CA THR A 87 -20.09 6.13 28.05
C THR A 87 -19.47 7.39 28.67
N ALA A 88 -18.80 8.25 27.89
CA ALA A 88 -18.18 9.47 28.39
C ALA A 88 -19.23 10.54 28.70
N ASP A 89 -19.15 11.12 29.90
CA ASP A 89 -20.01 12.23 30.33
C ASP A 89 -19.19 13.23 31.19
N PRO A 90 -19.08 14.51 30.78
CA PRO A 90 -19.58 15.09 29.53
C PRO A 90 -18.74 14.66 28.31
N LEU A 91 -19.39 14.59 27.14
CA LEU A 91 -18.70 14.34 25.87
C LEU A 91 -17.74 15.51 25.53
N PRO A 92 -16.47 15.23 25.17
CA PRO A 92 -15.56 16.24 24.65
C PRO A 92 -16.05 16.88 23.34
N PRO A 93 -15.56 18.07 22.98
CA PRO A 93 -15.90 18.71 21.72
C PRO A 93 -15.43 17.89 20.51
N GLU A 94 -16.17 18.01 19.40
CA GLU A 94 -15.79 17.35 18.14
C GLU A 94 -14.44 17.85 17.59
N PRO A 95 -13.68 17.01 16.87
CA PRO A 95 -13.97 15.60 16.59
C PRO A 95 -13.64 14.69 17.79
N PHE A 96 -14.63 13.92 18.27
CA PHE A 96 -14.46 12.96 19.36
C PHE A 96 -15.30 11.68 19.10
N PRO A 97 -14.74 10.47 19.26
CA PRO A 97 -13.32 10.17 19.51
C PRO A 97 -12.42 10.64 18.36
N TYR A 98 -11.11 10.73 18.61
CA TYR A 98 -10.15 11.17 17.59
C TYR A 98 -9.79 9.97 16.72
N GLU A 99 -10.25 9.96 15.48
CA GLU A 99 -10.04 8.85 14.55
C GLU A 99 -8.97 9.21 13.53
N SER A 100 -8.14 8.22 13.19
CA SER A 100 -7.29 8.35 12.02
C SER A 100 -8.13 8.39 10.75
N GLU A 101 -7.67 9.06 9.72
CA GLU A 101 -8.26 8.95 8.40
C GLU A 101 -8.27 7.50 7.92
N ALA A 102 -9.27 7.17 7.12
CA ALA A 102 -9.43 5.83 6.58
C ALA A 102 -8.38 5.58 5.49
N LEU A 103 -7.65 4.48 5.61
CA LEU A 103 -6.68 4.08 4.61
C LEU A 103 -7.38 3.71 3.30
N ARG A 104 -6.95 4.33 2.20
CA ARG A 104 -7.45 4.10 0.85
C ARG A 104 -6.38 3.38 0.05
N THR A 105 -6.53 2.07 -0.10
CA THR A 105 -5.56 1.25 -0.86
C THR A 105 -6.19 0.51 -2.04
N HIS A 106 -7.33 0.99 -2.55
CA HIS A 106 -8.06 0.31 -3.62
C HIS A 106 -7.42 0.54 -4.99
N TYR A 107 -6.46 -0.32 -5.33
CA TYR A 107 -5.73 -0.31 -6.60
C TYR A 107 -6.61 -0.38 -7.86
N ARG A 108 -7.77 -1.06 -7.82
CA ARG A 108 -8.64 -1.26 -9.00
C ARG A 108 -9.06 0.06 -9.64
N ALA A 109 -9.21 1.11 -8.84
CA ALA A 109 -9.58 2.44 -9.32
C ALA A 109 -8.60 2.99 -10.36
N PHE A 110 -7.35 2.51 -10.37
CA PHE A 110 -6.27 3.07 -11.19
C PHE A 110 -5.60 2.02 -12.07
N ARG A 111 -6.26 0.90 -12.34
CA ARG A 111 -5.65 -0.22 -13.07
C ARG A 111 -5.07 0.13 -14.44
N GLU A 112 -5.68 1.10 -15.10
CA GLU A 112 -5.29 1.52 -16.43
C GLU A 112 -3.91 2.20 -16.45
N LEU A 113 -3.41 2.70 -15.30
CA LEU A 113 -2.07 3.31 -15.18
C LEU A 113 -0.93 2.31 -15.46
N TRP A 114 -1.20 1.02 -15.35
CA TRP A 114 -0.18 -0.03 -15.52
C TRP A 114 -0.48 -1.02 -16.65
N LEU A 115 -1.72 -1.10 -17.12
CA LEU A 115 -2.10 -1.93 -18.26
C LEU A 115 -1.95 -1.22 -19.60
N SER A 116 -2.05 0.11 -19.61
CA SER A 116 -1.85 0.87 -20.84
C SER A 116 -0.40 0.74 -21.30
N ALA A 117 -0.21 0.37 -22.56
CA ALA A 117 1.09 0.55 -23.19
C ALA A 117 1.48 2.02 -23.01
N PRO A 118 2.73 2.33 -22.60
CA PRO A 118 3.17 3.72 -22.62
C PRO A 118 2.90 4.25 -24.03
N ASP A 119 2.29 5.43 -24.13
CA ASP A 119 2.10 6.08 -25.42
C ASP A 119 3.44 6.02 -26.19
N PRO A 120 3.41 5.67 -27.49
CA PRO A 120 4.60 5.57 -28.30
C PRO A 120 5.25 6.96 -28.38
N GLU A 121 6.23 7.13 -27.49
CA GLU A 121 6.83 8.40 -27.10
C GLU A 121 5.81 9.39 -26.50
N PRO A 122 6.11 10.01 -25.35
CA PRO A 122 5.34 11.18 -24.95
C PRO A 122 5.45 12.18 -26.10
N GLU A 123 4.33 12.61 -26.68
CA GLU A 123 4.28 13.96 -27.24
C GLU A 123 4.69 14.86 -26.08
N ILE A 124 5.96 15.26 -26.07
CA ILE A 124 6.50 16.20 -25.12
C ILE A 124 5.76 17.49 -25.44
N SER A 125 4.60 17.67 -24.82
CA SER A 125 3.90 18.94 -24.76
C SER A 125 4.78 19.84 -23.90
N PHE A 126 5.71 20.51 -24.56
CA PHE A 126 6.46 21.59 -23.97
C PHE A 126 5.45 22.69 -23.67
N TYR A 127 5.19 22.94 -22.38
CA TYR A 127 4.92 24.32 -22.02
C TYR A 127 6.16 25.10 -22.41
N GLU A 128 6.06 25.91 -23.47
CA GLU A 128 7.11 26.81 -23.95
C GLU A 128 7.40 27.92 -22.92
N GLY A 129 7.98 27.54 -21.79
CA GLY A 129 8.81 28.40 -20.97
C GLY A 129 10.26 28.12 -21.34
N LYS A 130 10.98 29.12 -21.85
CA LYS A 130 12.40 29.08 -22.23
C LYS A 130 13.23 28.19 -21.28
N GLY A 131 13.50 26.93 -21.64
CA GLY A 131 14.21 26.02 -20.71
C GLY A 131 14.19 24.50 -20.97
N GLY A 132 13.59 24.00 -22.05
CA GLY A 132 13.95 22.76 -22.79
C GLY A 132 14.05 21.37 -22.11
N LEU A 133 14.03 21.21 -20.78
CA LEU A 133 14.40 19.95 -20.12
C LEU A 133 13.51 19.58 -18.91
N ARG A 134 12.23 19.98 -18.88
CA ARG A 134 11.48 20.12 -17.62
C ARG A 134 10.35 19.11 -17.30
N VAL A 135 9.75 18.40 -18.26
CA VAL A 135 8.53 17.60 -17.96
C VAL A 135 8.84 16.21 -17.38
N VAL A 136 9.78 15.45 -17.96
CA VAL A 136 10.25 14.16 -17.38
C VAL A 136 10.79 14.37 -15.96
N ALA A 137 11.43 15.52 -15.73
CA ALA A 137 11.94 15.89 -14.42
C ALA A 137 10.82 16.21 -13.42
N PHE A 138 9.63 16.64 -13.83
CA PHE A 138 8.57 17.07 -12.89
C PHE A 138 8.01 15.89 -12.10
N TYR A 139 7.46 14.86 -12.75
CA TYR A 139 6.84 13.74 -12.05
C TYR A 139 7.85 12.90 -11.27
N MET A 140 9.07 12.77 -11.79
CA MET A 140 10.16 12.17 -11.04
C MET A 140 10.47 12.97 -9.77
N GLN A 141 10.70 14.29 -9.87
CA GLN A 141 10.94 15.14 -8.70
C GLN A 141 9.73 15.16 -7.74
N LEU A 142 8.51 15.10 -8.25
CA LEU A 142 7.30 14.97 -7.43
C LEU A 142 7.35 13.71 -6.57
N GLY A 143 7.68 12.57 -7.18
CA GLY A 143 7.91 11.30 -6.47
C GLY A 143 9.04 11.42 -5.45
N GLU A 144 10.16 12.05 -5.80
CA GLU A 144 11.28 12.29 -4.87
C GLU A 144 10.86 13.15 -3.67
N ARG A 145 10.11 14.23 -3.90
CA ARG A 145 9.68 15.14 -2.82
C ARG A 145 8.71 14.47 -1.87
N LEU A 146 7.73 13.73 -2.39
CA LEU A 146 6.78 13.03 -1.53
C LEU A 146 7.48 11.90 -0.75
N ALA A 147 8.41 11.17 -1.38
CA ALA A 147 9.23 10.18 -0.67
C ALA A 147 10.09 10.83 0.44
N GLN A 148 10.62 12.04 0.22
CA GLN A 148 11.35 12.78 1.25
C GLN A 148 10.46 13.14 2.43
N LEU A 149 9.21 13.58 2.20
CA LEU A 149 8.25 13.84 3.27
C LEU A 149 7.97 12.59 4.09
N HIS A 150 7.62 11.48 3.42
CA HIS A 150 7.35 10.21 4.08
C HIS A 150 8.55 9.68 4.86
N SER A 151 9.77 9.86 4.35
CA SER A 151 11.00 9.46 5.05
C SER A 151 11.31 10.29 6.31
N LYS A 152 10.64 11.44 6.47
CA LYS A 152 10.78 12.37 7.60
C LYS A 152 9.57 12.36 8.53
N ASP A 153 8.78 11.30 8.44
CA ASP A 153 7.56 11.08 9.23
C ASP A 153 6.50 12.16 8.95
N ILE A 154 6.36 12.60 7.70
CA ILE A 154 5.38 13.60 7.27
C ILE A 154 4.49 12.98 6.19
N LEU A 155 3.19 12.97 6.39
CA LEU A 155 2.21 12.78 5.32
C LEU A 155 1.81 14.15 4.77
N HIS A 156 1.53 14.24 3.48
CA HIS A 156 0.89 15.43 2.94
C HIS A 156 -0.56 15.56 3.45
N GLY A 157 -1.21 14.43 3.74
CA GLY A 157 -2.60 14.30 4.17
C GLY A 157 -3.59 14.23 3.00
N ASP A 158 -3.21 14.80 1.85
CA ASP A 158 -4.11 14.94 0.70
C ASP A 158 -3.34 15.30 -0.58
N ALA A 159 -2.40 14.46 -1.02
CA ALA A 159 -1.49 14.83 -2.11
C ALA A 159 -2.23 14.91 -3.47
N HIS A 160 -2.61 16.12 -3.86
CA HIS A 160 -3.20 16.47 -5.15
C HIS A 160 -2.22 17.26 -6.02
N MET A 161 -2.46 17.28 -7.34
CA MET A 161 -1.59 18.03 -8.26
C MET A 161 -1.50 19.53 -7.92
N ASP A 162 -2.59 20.12 -7.43
CA ASP A 162 -2.66 21.54 -7.09
C ASP A 162 -1.80 21.92 -5.87
N ASN A 163 -1.34 20.93 -5.09
CA ASN A 163 -0.43 21.20 -3.97
C ASN A 163 1.03 21.39 -4.42
N TRP A 164 1.36 21.26 -5.70
CA TRP A 164 2.73 21.25 -6.18
C TRP A 164 3.00 22.41 -7.14
N GLY A 165 4.10 23.11 -6.91
CA GLY A 165 4.60 24.18 -7.76
C GLY A 165 6.01 23.87 -8.28
N VAL A 166 6.47 24.71 -9.21
CA VAL A 166 7.86 24.67 -9.70
C VAL A 166 8.51 26.03 -9.46
N ILE A 167 9.58 26.06 -8.67
CA ILE A 167 10.43 27.24 -8.44
C ILE A 167 11.85 26.88 -8.84
N ASP A 168 12.47 27.65 -9.72
CA ASP A 168 13.85 27.43 -10.19
C ASP A 168 14.12 25.98 -10.63
N ALA A 169 13.20 25.42 -11.41
CA ALA A 169 13.21 24.03 -11.90
C ALA A 169 13.13 22.94 -10.80
N THR A 170 12.81 23.32 -9.57
CA THR A 170 12.61 22.44 -8.43
C THR A 170 11.13 22.31 -8.10
N VAL A 171 10.63 21.07 -7.96
CA VAL A 171 9.28 20.83 -7.45
C VAL A 171 9.23 21.17 -5.95
N VAL A 172 8.26 22.00 -5.58
CA VAL A 172 8.02 22.45 -4.20
C VAL A 172 6.56 22.18 -3.81
N VAL A 173 6.33 21.98 -2.51
CA VAL A 173 4.98 21.88 -1.93
C VAL A 173 4.46 23.30 -1.71
N GLY A 174 3.29 23.61 -2.26
CA GLY A 174 2.62 24.91 -2.17
C GLY A 174 1.59 25.02 -1.03
N ASP A 175 1.15 23.89 -0.47
CA ASP A 175 0.09 23.83 0.54
C ASP A 175 0.56 23.25 1.89
N ASN A 176 -0.04 23.68 2.99
CA ASN A 176 0.38 23.43 4.38
C ASN A 176 -0.44 22.38 5.12
N HIS A 177 -1.10 21.45 4.43
CA HIS A 177 -1.88 20.38 5.06
C HIS A 177 -1.05 19.22 5.62
N ALA A 178 0.27 19.36 5.68
CA ALA A 178 1.19 18.35 6.18
C ALA A 178 0.78 17.84 7.57
N VAL A 179 0.61 16.52 7.67
CA VAL A 179 0.38 15.80 8.92
C VAL A 179 1.73 15.27 9.41
N PHE A 180 2.19 15.80 10.54
CA PHE A 180 3.44 15.39 11.17
C PHE A 180 3.17 14.20 12.06
N LEU A 181 3.81 13.07 11.76
CA LEU A 181 3.69 11.85 12.52
C LEU A 181 4.81 11.75 13.56
N PHE A 182 4.50 11.02 14.63
CA PHE A 182 5.44 10.69 15.70
C PHE A 182 6.24 9.41 15.44
N CYS A 183 5.88 8.68 14.39
CA CYS A 183 6.64 7.53 13.90
C CYS A 183 6.51 7.43 12.38
N THR A 184 7.39 6.64 11.75
CA THR A 184 7.38 6.50 10.30
C THR A 184 6.04 5.98 9.79
N PRO A 185 5.45 6.64 8.76
CA PRO A 185 4.19 6.22 8.19
C PRO A 185 4.30 4.79 7.67
N SER A 186 3.23 4.03 7.87
CA SER A 186 3.11 2.71 7.26
C SER A 186 3.02 2.82 5.74
N PRO A 187 3.37 1.75 4.99
CA PRO A 187 3.19 1.77 3.54
C PRO A 187 1.76 2.06 3.09
N ALA A 188 0.77 1.65 3.87
CA ALA A 188 -0.65 1.88 3.58
C ALA A 188 -1.06 3.35 3.82
N GLN A 189 -0.47 4.02 4.81
CA GLN A 189 -0.63 5.47 5.00
C GLN A 189 -0.02 6.25 3.85
N CYS A 190 1.22 5.95 3.46
CA CYS A 190 1.83 6.60 2.30
C CYS A 190 1.05 6.33 1.00
N ALA A 191 0.50 5.12 0.83
CA ALA A 191 -0.32 4.79 -0.33
C ALA A 191 -1.63 5.57 -0.35
N THR A 192 -2.25 5.76 0.84
CA THR A 192 -3.44 6.59 1.02
C THR A 192 -3.14 8.05 0.71
N ASP A 193 -1.99 8.56 1.15
CA ASP A 193 -1.54 9.93 0.88
C ASP A 193 -1.30 10.17 -0.62
N ILE A 194 -0.79 9.17 -1.34
CA ILE A 194 -0.60 9.22 -2.80
C ILE A 194 -1.92 9.07 -3.57
N HIS A 195 -2.94 8.45 -2.97
CA HIS A 195 -4.19 8.10 -3.65
C HIS A 195 -4.86 9.27 -4.41
N PRO A 196 -4.95 10.50 -3.87
CA PRO A 196 -5.58 11.62 -4.58
C PRO A 196 -4.79 12.08 -5.82
N LEU A 197 -3.49 11.75 -5.91
CA LEU A 197 -2.64 12.06 -7.06
C LEU A 197 -2.89 11.09 -8.22
N LEU A 198 -3.19 9.83 -7.92
CA LEU A 198 -3.29 8.75 -8.91
C LEU A 198 -4.22 9.05 -10.11
N PRO A 199 -5.41 9.67 -9.95
CA PRO A 199 -6.27 10.02 -11.09
C PRO A 199 -5.63 10.98 -12.11
N THR A 200 -4.61 11.75 -11.70
CA THR A 200 -3.94 12.75 -12.55
C THR A 200 -2.76 12.18 -13.35
N LEU A 201 -2.34 10.97 -13.01
CA LEU A 201 -1.22 10.30 -13.64
C LEU A 201 -1.76 9.49 -14.84
N ASP A 202 -0.96 9.43 -15.91
CA ASP A 202 -1.10 8.40 -16.94
C ASP A 202 0.03 7.38 -16.74
N ALA A 203 0.12 6.37 -17.62
CA ALA A 203 1.14 5.32 -17.49
C ALA A 203 2.59 5.87 -17.50
N THR A 204 2.84 6.91 -18.30
CA THR A 204 4.17 7.55 -18.40
C THR A 204 4.47 8.35 -17.14
N LYS A 205 3.53 9.18 -16.69
CA LYS A 205 3.67 9.99 -15.46
C LYS A 205 3.82 9.11 -14.22
N TRP A 206 3.06 8.02 -14.14
CA TRP A 206 3.16 7.05 -13.05
C TRP A 206 4.53 6.38 -13.00
N ARG A 207 5.06 5.97 -14.16
CA ARG A 207 6.41 5.39 -14.25
C ARG A 207 7.46 6.36 -13.72
N ASP A 208 7.41 7.61 -14.17
CA ASP A 208 8.41 8.62 -13.79
C ASP A 208 8.29 8.97 -12.30
N PHE A 209 7.06 9.13 -11.78
CA PHE A 209 6.77 9.28 -10.35
C PHE A 209 7.34 8.12 -9.52
N LYS A 210 7.06 6.88 -9.92
CA LYS A 210 7.55 5.67 -9.25
C LYS A 210 9.07 5.64 -9.19
N LEU A 211 9.76 6.01 -10.27
CA LEU A 211 11.23 6.04 -10.31
C LEU A 211 11.79 7.02 -9.28
N GLY A 212 11.26 8.24 -9.24
CA GLY A 212 11.69 9.25 -8.25
C GLY A 212 11.39 8.82 -6.81
N TYR A 213 10.19 8.27 -6.58
CA TYR A 213 9.74 7.85 -5.27
C TYR A 213 10.56 6.67 -4.70
N VAL A 214 10.73 5.60 -5.48
CA VAL A 214 11.51 4.41 -5.08
C VAL A 214 13.00 4.72 -5.00
N GLY A 215 13.52 5.56 -5.90
CA GLY A 215 14.93 5.96 -5.89
C GLY A 215 15.33 6.77 -4.66
N THR A 216 14.37 7.45 -4.03
CA THR A 216 14.61 8.34 -2.89
C THR A 216 14.50 7.66 -1.53
N TRP A 217 13.57 6.71 -1.38
CA TRP A 217 13.29 6.09 -0.10
C TRP A 217 13.32 4.57 -0.20
N ASN A 218 14.15 3.92 0.63
CA ASN A 218 14.33 2.47 0.61
C ASN A 218 13.06 1.67 0.93
N LYS A 219 12.12 2.25 1.70
CA LYS A 219 10.78 1.66 1.95
C LYS A 219 9.79 2.04 0.85
N GLY A 220 10.15 2.91 -0.09
CA GLY A 220 9.26 3.40 -1.14
C GLY A 220 8.69 2.28 -2.00
N GLN A 221 9.47 1.23 -2.24
CA GLN A 221 8.99 0.06 -2.99
C GLN A 221 7.79 -0.62 -2.30
N ARG A 222 7.75 -0.68 -0.97
CA ARG A 222 6.60 -1.26 -0.23
C ARG A 222 5.32 -0.45 -0.43
N VAL A 223 5.43 0.87 -0.56
CA VAL A 223 4.30 1.75 -0.86
C VAL A 223 3.78 1.48 -2.26
N ILE A 224 4.69 1.38 -3.23
CA ILE A 224 4.34 1.05 -4.60
C ILE A 224 3.71 -0.35 -4.69
N ASP A 225 4.21 -1.33 -3.94
CA ASP A 225 3.57 -2.67 -3.88
C ASP A 225 2.16 -2.60 -3.29
N GLN A 226 1.95 -1.77 -2.26
CA GLN A 226 0.61 -1.54 -1.71
C GLN A 226 -0.33 -0.92 -2.76
N ILE A 227 0.17 0.02 -3.57
CA ILE A 227 -0.63 0.67 -4.63
C ILE A 227 -0.91 -0.29 -5.79
N GLN A 228 0.08 -1.05 -6.26
CA GLN A 228 -0.03 -1.86 -7.48
C GLN A 228 -0.59 -3.26 -7.23
N LEU A 229 -0.28 -3.84 -6.07
CA LEU A 229 -0.55 -5.24 -5.73
C LEU A 229 -1.43 -5.39 -4.48
N SER A 230 -1.82 -4.29 -3.82
CA SER A 230 -2.47 -4.32 -2.51
C SER A 230 -1.73 -5.21 -1.50
N ASP A 231 -0.39 -5.21 -1.57
CA ASP A 231 0.47 -6.04 -0.72
C ASP A 231 0.58 -5.50 0.71
N ARG A 232 -0.37 -5.94 1.55
CA ARG A 232 -0.46 -5.56 2.97
C ARG A 232 0.59 -6.26 3.83
N THR A 233 1.10 -7.42 3.40
CA THR A 233 1.93 -8.28 4.24
C THR A 233 3.43 -8.21 3.90
N GLY A 234 3.78 -7.75 2.70
CA GLY A 234 5.14 -7.71 2.17
C GLY A 234 5.51 -8.89 1.30
N TRP A 235 4.51 -9.65 0.84
CA TRP A 235 4.75 -10.83 0.05
C TRP A 235 5.46 -10.52 -1.28
N ALA A 236 5.21 -9.36 -1.89
CA ALA A 236 5.80 -8.98 -3.17
C ALA A 236 7.30 -8.69 -3.01
N MET A 237 7.69 -8.07 -1.89
CA MET A 237 9.09 -7.86 -1.56
C MET A 237 9.80 -9.20 -1.28
N ALA A 238 9.18 -10.10 -0.52
CA ALA A 238 9.71 -11.45 -0.30
C ALA A 238 9.90 -12.20 -1.62
N PHE A 239 8.94 -12.10 -2.53
CA PHE A 239 9.01 -12.69 -3.87
C PHE A 239 10.21 -12.16 -4.68
N ARG A 240 10.36 -10.84 -4.81
CA ARG A 240 11.46 -10.22 -5.57
C ARG A 240 12.84 -10.50 -4.96
N THR A 241 12.91 -10.66 -3.64
CA THR A 241 14.13 -11.05 -2.92
C THR A 241 14.36 -12.56 -2.89
N LYS A 242 13.56 -13.34 -3.65
CA LYS A 242 13.67 -14.79 -3.80
C LYS A 242 13.44 -15.58 -2.50
N ARG A 243 12.82 -14.96 -1.50
CA ARG A 243 12.33 -15.62 -0.29
C ARG A 243 10.94 -16.18 -0.56
N TYR A 244 10.87 -17.17 -1.46
CA TYR A 244 9.59 -17.66 -1.98
C TYR A 244 8.73 -18.33 -0.91
N ALA A 245 9.34 -19.07 0.03
CA ALA A 245 8.61 -19.66 1.16
C ALA A 245 7.92 -18.58 2.02
N ASP A 246 8.67 -17.54 2.41
CA ASP A 246 8.13 -16.39 3.15
C ASP A 246 7.02 -15.68 2.36
N SER A 247 7.22 -15.50 1.05
CA SER A 247 6.21 -14.90 0.18
C SER A 247 4.91 -15.70 0.20
N MET A 248 4.98 -17.04 0.11
CA MET A 248 3.82 -17.92 0.19
C MET A 248 3.09 -17.78 1.53
N GLU A 249 3.81 -17.76 2.65
CA GLU A 249 3.21 -17.59 3.97
C GLU A 249 2.50 -16.23 4.10
N LEU A 250 3.15 -15.15 3.65
CA LEU A 250 2.61 -13.79 3.66
C LEU A 250 1.37 -13.64 2.75
N ILE A 251 1.34 -14.33 1.60
CA ILE A 251 0.14 -14.38 0.73
C ILE A 251 -0.99 -15.13 1.43
N ARG A 252 -0.72 -16.30 2.03
CA ARG A 252 -1.74 -17.07 2.75
C ARG A 252 -2.33 -16.29 3.91
N HIS A 253 -1.50 -15.56 4.66
CA HIS A 253 -1.96 -14.67 5.72
C HIS A 253 -2.89 -13.57 5.17
N GLN A 254 -2.55 -12.95 4.04
CA GLN A 254 -3.44 -11.96 3.42
C GLN A 254 -4.75 -12.60 2.94
N LEU A 255 -4.71 -13.79 2.33
CA LEU A 255 -5.88 -14.53 1.86
C LEU A 255 -6.90 -14.87 2.97
N GLN A 256 -6.47 -15.00 4.22
CA GLN A 256 -7.35 -15.27 5.36
C GLN A 256 -8.28 -14.09 5.69
N THR A 257 -7.84 -12.86 5.39
CA THR A 257 -8.59 -11.63 5.69
C THR A 257 -9.12 -10.94 4.44
N GLU A 258 -8.72 -11.40 3.25
CA GLU A 258 -9.11 -10.79 1.97
C GLU A 258 -10.52 -11.20 1.56
N THR A 259 -11.41 -10.21 1.43
CA THR A 259 -12.81 -10.39 1.05
C THR A 259 -13.08 -10.01 -0.41
N ASP A 260 -12.20 -9.22 -1.04
CA ASP A 260 -12.36 -8.84 -2.44
C ASP A 260 -12.01 -10.02 -3.38
N GLY A 261 -13.01 -10.50 -4.13
CA GLY A 261 -12.89 -11.70 -4.96
C GLY A 261 -11.77 -11.63 -6.01
N GLY A 262 -11.50 -10.46 -6.59
CA GLY A 262 -10.44 -10.33 -7.61
C GLY A 262 -9.05 -10.20 -7.00
N LEU A 263 -8.91 -9.58 -5.83
CA LEU A 263 -7.66 -9.64 -5.06
C LEU A 263 -7.34 -11.06 -4.64
N ARG A 264 -8.35 -11.84 -4.23
CA ARG A 264 -8.17 -13.27 -3.93
C ARG A 264 -7.66 -14.04 -5.15
N VAL A 265 -8.22 -13.80 -6.33
CA VAL A 265 -7.73 -14.39 -7.60
C VAL A 265 -6.26 -14.04 -7.83
N MET A 266 -5.90 -12.76 -7.71
CA MET A 266 -4.52 -12.30 -7.90
C MET A 266 -3.56 -12.89 -6.86
N LEU A 267 -3.96 -12.96 -5.60
CA LEU A 267 -3.17 -13.56 -4.52
C LEU A 267 -2.95 -15.06 -4.78
N LEU A 268 -3.99 -15.81 -5.19
CA LEU A 268 -3.85 -17.23 -5.55
C LEU A 268 -2.92 -17.43 -6.76
N ALA A 269 -3.04 -16.59 -7.80
CA ALA A 269 -2.14 -16.63 -8.94
C ALA A 269 -0.67 -16.37 -8.53
N ASN A 270 -0.43 -15.38 -7.67
CA ASN A 270 0.91 -15.10 -7.16
C ASN A 270 1.42 -16.18 -6.18
N LEU A 271 0.52 -16.81 -5.42
CA LEU A 271 0.85 -17.97 -4.57
C LEU A 271 1.31 -19.15 -5.42
N ALA A 272 0.63 -19.40 -6.55
CA ALA A 272 1.03 -20.41 -7.53
C ALA A 272 2.43 -20.13 -8.08
N LEU A 273 2.71 -18.89 -8.49
CA LEU A 273 4.03 -18.49 -8.98
C LEU A 273 5.12 -18.64 -7.91
N ALA A 274 4.82 -18.30 -6.66
CA ALA A 274 5.77 -18.42 -5.55
C ALA A 274 6.10 -19.89 -5.25
N ALA A 275 5.06 -20.74 -5.23
CA ALA A 275 5.22 -22.18 -5.08
C ALA A 275 6.04 -22.78 -6.23
N GLY A 276 5.78 -22.36 -7.47
CA GLY A 276 6.53 -22.83 -8.63
C GLY A 276 8.01 -22.42 -8.59
N CYS A 277 8.30 -21.17 -8.20
CA CYS A 277 9.67 -20.69 -7.95
C CYS A 277 10.37 -21.44 -6.80
N ALA A 278 9.62 -21.93 -5.82
CA ALA A 278 10.12 -22.75 -4.72
C ALA A 278 10.31 -24.24 -5.09
N GLY A 279 9.99 -24.65 -6.32
CA GLY A 279 10.05 -26.05 -6.78
C GLY A 279 8.87 -26.91 -6.32
N LEU A 280 7.83 -26.32 -5.73
CA LEU A 280 6.64 -26.99 -5.23
C LEU A 280 5.58 -27.08 -6.34
N HIS A 281 5.91 -27.79 -7.43
CA HIS A 281 5.14 -27.74 -8.67
C HIS A 281 3.70 -28.26 -8.54
N ASP A 282 3.46 -29.31 -7.75
CA ASP A 282 2.09 -29.82 -7.52
C ASP A 282 1.24 -28.81 -6.75
N GLU A 283 1.83 -28.14 -5.76
CA GLU A 283 1.17 -27.08 -5.01
C GLU A 283 0.91 -25.86 -5.90
N ALA A 284 1.87 -25.49 -6.76
CA ALA A 284 1.71 -24.40 -7.73
C ALA A 284 0.52 -24.65 -8.67
N MET A 285 0.39 -25.87 -9.19
CA MET A 285 -0.72 -26.24 -10.07
C MET A 285 -2.08 -26.24 -9.37
N ARG A 286 -2.14 -26.63 -8.08
CA ARG A 286 -3.36 -26.51 -7.27
C ARG A 286 -3.79 -25.06 -7.09
N HIS A 287 -2.89 -24.19 -6.64
CA HIS A 287 -3.19 -22.77 -6.46
C HIS A 287 -3.59 -22.07 -7.77
N HIS A 288 -2.97 -22.47 -8.89
CA HIS A 288 -3.36 -22.00 -10.20
C HIS A 288 -4.79 -22.42 -10.57
N ALA A 289 -5.16 -23.68 -10.35
CA ALA A 289 -6.51 -24.16 -10.60
C ALA A 289 -7.56 -23.43 -9.73
N GLU A 290 -7.26 -23.22 -8.44
CA GLU A 290 -8.10 -22.44 -7.52
C GLU A 290 -8.27 -20.98 -8.02
N ALA A 291 -7.19 -20.35 -8.50
CA ALA A 291 -7.24 -19.01 -9.07
C ALA A 291 -8.15 -18.94 -10.31
N VAL A 292 -8.05 -19.92 -11.22
CA VAL A 292 -8.87 -20.01 -12.44
C VAL A 292 -10.34 -20.26 -12.12
N GLU A 293 -10.63 -21.17 -11.20
CA GLU A 293 -12.00 -21.44 -10.74
C GLU A 293 -12.63 -20.19 -10.12
N LEU A 294 -11.91 -19.53 -9.21
CA LEU A 294 -12.40 -18.31 -8.58
C LEU A 294 -12.58 -17.19 -9.61
N ALA A 295 -11.64 -17.02 -10.53
CA ALA A 295 -11.75 -16.05 -11.63
C ALA A 295 -13.00 -16.32 -12.49
N GLY A 296 -13.35 -17.59 -12.71
CA GLY A 296 -14.57 -18.00 -13.43
C GLY A 296 -15.84 -17.41 -12.85
N THR A 297 -15.87 -17.17 -11.53
CA THR A 297 -17.02 -16.59 -10.84
C THR A 297 -16.89 -15.09 -10.61
N GLN A 298 -15.69 -14.59 -10.29
CA GLN A 298 -15.47 -13.22 -9.83
C GLN A 298 -14.99 -12.26 -10.92
N ALA A 299 -14.28 -12.77 -11.93
CA ALA A 299 -13.72 -11.99 -13.03
C ALA A 299 -13.68 -12.80 -14.35
N PRO A 300 -14.83 -13.18 -14.92
CA PRO A 300 -14.88 -14.10 -16.08
C PRO A 300 -14.06 -13.60 -17.28
N HIS A 301 -13.95 -12.29 -17.46
CA HIS A 301 -13.19 -11.65 -18.53
C HIS A 301 -11.66 -11.86 -18.41
N ALA A 302 -11.16 -12.12 -17.19
CA ALA A 302 -9.73 -12.30 -16.93
C ALA A 302 -9.30 -13.78 -16.91
N VAL A 303 -10.23 -14.73 -16.89
CA VAL A 303 -9.94 -16.17 -16.72
C VAL A 303 -8.98 -16.70 -17.78
N GLY A 304 -9.25 -16.40 -19.05
CA GLY A 304 -8.45 -16.89 -20.17
C GLY A 304 -7.02 -16.34 -20.13
N SER A 305 -6.89 -15.01 -20.04
CA SER A 305 -5.59 -14.35 -20.02
C SER A 305 -4.78 -14.70 -18.76
N LEU A 306 -5.40 -14.68 -17.58
CA LEU A 306 -4.75 -15.06 -16.31
C LEU A 306 -4.34 -16.53 -16.34
N GLY A 307 -5.27 -17.41 -16.70
CA GLY A 307 -5.08 -18.85 -16.70
C GLY A 307 -3.90 -19.25 -17.59
N SER A 308 -3.94 -18.84 -18.84
CA SER A 308 -2.86 -19.06 -19.81
C SER A 308 -1.53 -18.45 -19.37
N THR A 309 -1.55 -17.23 -18.83
CA THR A 309 -0.32 -16.54 -18.41
C THR A 309 0.37 -17.27 -17.26
N VAL A 310 -0.37 -17.57 -16.18
CA VAL A 310 0.17 -18.29 -15.01
C VAL A 310 0.65 -19.67 -15.42
N LEU A 311 -0.17 -20.42 -16.16
CA LEU A 311 0.16 -21.78 -16.59
C LEU A 311 1.45 -21.79 -17.41
N GLY A 312 1.58 -20.88 -18.38
CA GLY A 312 2.78 -20.78 -19.20
C GLY A 312 4.03 -20.53 -18.36
N VAL A 313 3.96 -19.65 -17.35
CA VAL A 313 5.09 -19.40 -16.44
C VAL A 313 5.44 -20.63 -15.62
N LEU A 314 4.44 -21.33 -15.06
CA LEU A 314 4.67 -22.55 -14.29
C LEU A 314 5.32 -23.65 -15.14
N ARG A 315 4.92 -23.78 -16.41
CA ARG A 315 5.53 -24.72 -17.36
C ARG A 315 6.98 -24.38 -17.66
N ILE A 316 7.32 -23.10 -17.85
CA ILE A 316 8.73 -22.65 -17.98
C ILE A 316 9.55 -23.03 -16.75
N GLN A 317 9.01 -22.82 -15.54
CA GLN A 317 9.71 -23.15 -14.29
C GLN A 317 9.98 -24.66 -14.16
N GLN A 318 9.10 -25.51 -14.71
CA GLN A 318 9.29 -26.97 -14.78
C GLN A 318 10.23 -27.41 -15.92
N GLY A 319 10.68 -26.48 -16.78
CA GLY A 319 11.47 -26.79 -17.97
C GLY A 319 10.63 -27.28 -19.17
N ASP A 320 9.30 -27.27 -19.06
CA ASP A 320 8.36 -27.68 -20.12
C ASP A 320 8.06 -26.50 -21.06
N ARG A 321 8.98 -26.22 -21.97
CA ARG A 321 8.82 -25.14 -22.96
C ARG A 321 7.67 -25.38 -23.94
N ALA A 322 7.40 -26.63 -24.31
CA ALA A 322 6.32 -26.97 -25.22
C ALA A 322 4.95 -26.72 -24.56
N GLY A 323 4.80 -27.14 -23.30
CA GLY A 323 3.61 -26.82 -22.50
C GLY A 323 3.45 -25.33 -22.25
N ALA A 324 4.54 -24.58 -22.09
CA ALA A 324 4.48 -23.12 -21.96
C ALA A 324 3.99 -22.44 -23.25
N LEU A 325 4.51 -22.87 -24.41
CA LEU A 325 4.08 -22.36 -25.71
C LEU A 325 2.58 -22.62 -25.92
N ALA A 326 2.13 -23.85 -25.68
CA ALA A 326 0.72 -24.23 -25.79
C ALA A 326 -0.19 -23.43 -24.84
N ALA A 327 0.30 -23.08 -23.64
CA ALA A 327 -0.46 -22.24 -22.72
C ALA A 327 -0.60 -20.79 -23.20
N TYR A 328 0.43 -20.24 -23.86
CA TYR A 328 0.42 -18.87 -24.39
C TYR A 328 -0.27 -18.73 -25.75
N GLU A 329 -0.48 -19.83 -26.47
CA GLU A 329 -1.22 -19.85 -27.74
C GLU A 329 -2.62 -19.23 -27.56
N GLY A 330 -2.97 -18.30 -28.46
CA GLY A 330 -4.26 -17.61 -28.44
C GLY A 330 -4.37 -16.42 -27.47
N VAL A 331 -3.38 -16.21 -26.60
CA VAL A 331 -3.34 -15.05 -25.68
C VAL A 331 -2.29 -14.03 -26.12
N PHE A 332 -1.13 -14.48 -26.58
CA PHE A 332 -0.05 -13.60 -27.02
C PHE A 332 0.14 -13.66 -28.54
N PRO A 333 0.37 -12.51 -29.22
CA PRO A 333 0.59 -12.48 -30.67
C PRO A 333 1.86 -13.21 -31.14
N ASP A 334 2.88 -13.29 -30.27
CA ASP A 334 4.18 -13.91 -30.56
C ASP A 334 4.66 -14.75 -29.35
N PRO A 335 4.02 -15.91 -29.11
CA PRO A 335 4.27 -16.71 -27.92
C PRO A 335 5.64 -17.40 -27.96
N GLU A 336 6.18 -17.69 -29.16
CA GLU A 336 7.51 -18.26 -29.35
C GLU A 336 8.60 -17.30 -28.86
N ARG A 337 8.52 -16.03 -29.25
CA ARG A 337 9.46 -15.00 -28.79
C ARG A 337 9.33 -14.75 -27.29
N LEU A 338 8.12 -14.82 -26.74
CA LEU A 338 7.89 -14.71 -25.30
C LEU A 338 8.61 -15.85 -24.55
N VAL A 339 8.39 -17.11 -24.95
CA VAL A 339 9.05 -18.29 -24.36
C VAL A 339 10.57 -18.23 -24.51
N ALA A 340 11.08 -17.75 -25.64
CA ALA A 340 12.51 -17.60 -25.86
C ALA A 340 13.16 -16.55 -24.95
N ARG A 341 12.41 -15.50 -24.58
CA ARG A 341 12.86 -14.44 -23.66
C ARG A 341 12.69 -14.79 -22.19
N LEU A 342 11.69 -15.61 -21.86
CA LEU A 342 11.43 -16.03 -20.48
C LEU A 342 12.42 -17.13 -20.07
N GLY A 343 13.51 -16.74 -19.40
CA GLY A 343 14.31 -17.67 -18.63
C GLY A 343 13.62 -18.04 -17.32
N ALA A 344 14.05 -19.13 -16.68
CA ALA A 344 13.64 -19.46 -15.29
C ALA A 344 13.96 -18.32 -14.31
N LYS A 345 14.89 -17.43 -14.66
CA LYS A 345 15.24 -16.23 -13.89
C LYS A 345 14.38 -15.00 -14.21
N ASP A 346 13.62 -14.99 -15.30
CA ASP A 346 12.83 -13.83 -15.76
C ASP A 346 11.34 -13.93 -15.41
N ALA A 347 10.89 -15.13 -15.00
CA ALA A 347 9.57 -15.41 -14.42
C ALA A 347 9.36 -14.81 -13.00
N GLN A 348 10.08 -13.74 -12.66
CA GLN A 348 10.22 -13.20 -11.29
C GLN A 348 9.38 -11.97 -11.00
N ILE A 349 8.50 -11.56 -11.92
CA ILE A 349 7.60 -10.43 -11.67
C ILE A 349 6.26 -11.01 -11.20
N PRO A 350 5.80 -10.66 -9.98
CA PRO A 350 4.43 -10.91 -9.56
C PRO A 350 3.46 -10.52 -10.66
N ILE A 351 2.41 -11.31 -10.86
CA ILE A 351 1.34 -10.88 -11.75
C ILE A 351 0.70 -9.66 -11.11
N MET A 352 0.98 -8.50 -11.72
CA MET A 352 0.21 -7.29 -11.49
C MET A 352 -1.20 -7.58 -12.02
N ASN A 353 -2.21 -7.21 -11.23
CA ASN A 353 -3.62 -7.41 -11.57
C ASN A 353 -3.89 -7.16 -13.06
N LEU A 354 -4.39 -8.20 -13.75
CA LEU A 354 -4.95 -8.13 -15.09
C LEU A 354 -6.25 -7.33 -15.13
#